data_AF-A0A3D9ZZ43-F1
#
_entry.id   AF-A0A3D9ZZ43-F1
#
_cell.length_a   1.000
_cell.length_b   1.000
_cell.length_c   1.000
_cell.angle_alpha   90.00
_cell.angle_beta   90.00
_cell.angle_gamma   90.00
#
_symmetry.space_group_name_H-M   'P 1'
#
loop_
_entity.id
_entity.type
_entity.pdbx_description
1 polymer ?
#
loop_
_entity_poly.entity_id
_entity_poly.type
_entity_poly.pdbx_seq_one_letter_code
_entity_poly.pdbx_strand_id
1 'polypeptide(L)'
;MTAAEVSAALAEFASRIDALAPDSGGLPVPVAVSASLSPAAAAALVAALRSYHDPRDHGACDQCVTGRLDETFTCLSCGQPNGVFGQLVRERLGRHRQ
;
A
#
# COMPACT_ATOMS: atom_id res chain seq x y z
N MET A 1 -26.21 7.49 -2.32
CA MET A 1 -25.26 6.95 -1.34
C MET A 1 -26.04 6.30 -0.23
N THR A 2 -26.02 4.97 -0.18
CA THR A 2 -26.71 4.15 0.81
C THR A 2 -25.75 3.73 1.92
N ALA A 3 -26.28 3.30 3.07
CA ALA A 3 -25.46 2.76 4.16
C ALA A 3 -24.67 1.52 3.72
N ALA A 4 -25.23 0.69 2.84
CA ALA A 4 -24.57 -0.49 2.31
C ALA A 4 -23.35 -0.13 1.44
N GLU A 5 -23.46 0.89 0.59
CA GLU A 5 -22.34 1.36 -0.25
C GLU A 5 -21.18 1.90 0.60
N VAL A 6 -21.49 2.66 1.67
CA VAL A 6 -20.47 3.18 2.59
C VAL A 6 -19.80 2.03 3.35
N SER A 7 -20.58 1.08 3.85
CA SER A 7 -20.06 -0.08 4.57
C SER A 7 -19.18 -0.97 3.68
N ALA A 8 -19.54 -1.16 2.41
CA ALA A 8 -18.74 -1.91 1.45
C ALA A 8 -17.40 -1.21 1.17
N ALA A 9 -17.41 0.11 0.97
CA ALA A 9 -16.18 0.88 0.74
C ALA A 9 -15.23 0.85 1.96
N LEU A 10 -15.78 0.91 3.18
CA LEU A 10 -14.98 0.77 4.41
C LEU A 10 -14.37 -0.62 4.55
N ALA A 11 -15.14 -1.68 4.25
CA ALA A 11 -14.64 -3.06 4.31
C ALA A 11 -13.54 -3.31 3.27
N GLU A 12 -13.72 -2.82 2.04
CA GLU A 12 -12.70 -2.89 0.98
C GLU A 12 -11.41 -2.15 1.39
N PHE A 13 -11.55 -0.92 1.91
CA PHE A 13 -10.42 -0.15 2.41
C PHE A 13 -9.68 -0.90 3.53
N ALA A 14 -10.38 -1.39 4.56
CA ALA A 14 -9.77 -2.14 5.65
C ALA A 14 -9.02 -3.37 5.14
N SER A 15 -9.63 -4.15 4.24
CA SER A 15 -8.98 -5.32 3.64
C SER A 15 -7.69 -4.98 2.90
N ARG A 16 -7.63 -3.84 2.20
CA ARG A 16 -6.41 -3.40 1.49
C ARG A 16 -5.29 -3.01 2.46
N ILE A 17 -5.63 -2.29 3.52
CA ILE A 17 -4.69 -1.84 4.56
C ILE A 17 -4.15 -3.03 5.36
N ASP A 18 -5.02 -3.96 5.73
CA ASP A 18 -4.69 -5.14 6.53
C ASP A 18 -3.77 -6.09 5.75
N ALA A 19 -3.95 -6.22 4.44
CA ALA A 19 -3.04 -6.98 3.57
C ALA A 19 -1.60 -6.42 3.54
N LEU A 20 -1.41 -5.17 3.94
CA LEU A 20 -0.12 -4.48 4.02
C LEU A 20 0.35 -4.26 5.46
N ALA A 21 -0.41 -4.73 6.46
CA ALA A 21 -0.04 -4.59 7.87
C ALA A 21 1.16 -5.51 8.20
N PRO A 22 2.17 -5.01 8.94
CA PRO A 22 3.25 -5.87 9.42
C PRO A 22 2.70 -6.88 10.43
N ASP A 23 3.20 -8.13 10.38
CA ASP A 23 2.90 -9.14 11.38
C ASP A 23 3.31 -8.63 12.76
N SER A 24 2.32 -8.23 13.56
CA SER A 24 2.55 -7.54 14.83
C SER A 24 2.77 -8.53 15.99
N GLY A 25 2.80 -9.84 15.71
CA GLY A 25 3.00 -10.91 16.69
C GLY A 25 1.88 -11.05 17.73
N GLY A 26 0.81 -10.25 17.64
CA GLY A 26 -0.34 -10.24 18.53
C GLY A 26 -1.66 -10.40 17.77
N LEU A 27 -2.70 -10.83 18.47
CA LEU A 27 -4.05 -10.90 17.90
C LEU A 27 -4.57 -9.49 17.62
N PRO A 28 -5.10 -9.20 16.42
CA PRO A 28 -5.66 -7.90 16.12
C PRO A 28 -6.87 -7.62 17.02
N VAL A 29 -6.91 -6.43 17.62
CA VAL A 29 -8.06 -5.95 18.40
C VAL A 29 -8.98 -5.18 17.46
N PRO A 30 -10.23 -5.62 17.21
CA PRO A 30 -11.13 -4.94 16.29
C PRO A 30 -11.55 -3.58 16.87
N VAL A 31 -11.52 -2.55 16.03
CA VAL A 31 -12.00 -1.20 16.36
C VAL A 31 -13.33 -0.96 15.66
N ALA A 32 -14.40 -0.73 16.43
CA ALA A 32 -15.72 -0.41 15.91
C ALA A 32 -15.94 1.12 15.92
N VAL A 33 -16.34 1.68 14.78
CA VAL A 33 -16.64 3.12 14.62
C VAL A 33 -18.06 3.28 14.09
N SER A 34 -18.81 4.23 14.61
CA SER A 34 -20.16 4.58 14.15
C SER A 34 -20.33 6.09 14.05
N ALA A 35 -20.83 6.57 12.92
CA ALA A 35 -21.05 7.99 12.68
C ALA A 35 -22.27 8.22 11.78
N SER A 36 -23.06 9.24 12.08
CA SER A 36 -24.14 9.70 11.21
C SER A 36 -23.58 10.64 10.14
N LEU A 37 -23.73 10.27 8.87
CA LEU A 37 -23.25 11.04 7.73
C LEU A 37 -24.41 11.63 6.95
N SER A 38 -24.28 12.88 6.52
CA SER A 38 -25.15 13.43 5.48
C SER A 38 -24.89 12.69 4.15
N PRO A 39 -25.84 12.68 3.20
CA PRO A 39 -25.62 12.06 1.89
C PRO A 39 -24.38 12.59 1.16
N ALA A 40 -24.10 13.89 1.28
CA ALA A 40 -22.91 14.52 0.70
C ALA A 40 -21.62 14.05 1.39
N ALA A 41 -21.61 13.99 2.73
CA ALA A 41 -20.45 13.50 3.49
C ALA A 41 -20.18 12.02 3.20
N ALA A 42 -21.22 11.19 3.10
CA ALA A 42 -21.10 9.80 2.72
C ALA A 42 -20.48 9.64 1.32
N ALA A 43 -20.90 10.47 0.36
CA ALA A 43 -20.32 10.45 -0.98
C ALA A 43 -18.85 10.88 -1.01
N ALA A 44 -18.52 11.95 -0.30
CA ALA A 44 -17.14 12.43 -0.18
C ALA A 44 -16.23 11.40 0.50
N LEU A 45 -16.71 10.74 1.56
CA LEU A 45 -15.97 9.69 2.26
C LEU A 45 -15.66 8.50 1.32
N VAL A 46 -16.66 7.99 0.61
CA VAL A 46 -16.47 6.88 -0.32
C VAL A 46 -15.48 7.25 -1.43
N ALA A 47 -15.57 8.46 -1.97
CA ALA A 47 -14.61 8.94 -2.97
C ALA A 47 -13.18 8.99 -2.40
N ALA A 48 -13.01 9.54 -1.20
CA ALA A 48 -11.73 9.61 -0.52
C ALA A 48 -11.11 8.22 -0.31
N LEU A 49 -11.88 7.26 0.24
CA LEU A 49 -11.43 5.89 0.47
C LEU A 49 -11.00 5.19 -0.84
N ARG A 50 -11.75 5.38 -1.92
CA ARG A 50 -11.43 4.80 -3.23
C ARG A 50 -10.18 5.44 -3.85
N SER A 51 -9.98 6.73 -3.66
CA SER A 51 -8.79 7.45 -4.14
C SER A 51 -7.55 7.26 -3.27
N TYR A 52 -7.70 6.67 -2.08
CA TYR A 52 -6.59 6.46 -1.17
C TYR A 52 -5.58 5.47 -1.77
N HIS A 53 -4.33 5.91 -1.85
CA HIS A 53 -3.19 5.09 -2.21
C HIS A 53 -2.38 4.84 -0.93
N ASP A 54 -2.22 3.57 -0.55
CA ASP A 54 -1.43 3.22 0.62
C ASP A 54 0.04 3.49 0.30
N PRO A 55 0.75 4.29 1.12
CA PRO A 55 2.18 4.48 0.94
C PRO A 55 2.93 3.14 0.90
N ARG A 56 2.49 2.09 1.61
CA ARG A 56 3.15 0.78 1.60
C ARG A 56 2.97 0.00 0.30
N ASP A 57 2.08 0.44 -0.59
CA ASP A 57 1.81 -0.18 -1.88
C ASP A 57 2.82 0.27 -2.96
N HIS A 58 4.12 0.19 -2.65
CA HIS A 58 5.20 0.52 -3.58
C HIS A 58 5.56 -0.63 -4.54
N GLY A 59 4.87 -1.77 -4.45
CA GLY A 59 5.15 -2.96 -5.25
C GLY A 59 6.13 -3.95 -4.59
N ALA A 60 6.26 -5.11 -5.22
CA ALA A 60 7.20 -6.16 -4.83
C ALA A 60 8.52 -6.03 -5.59
N CYS A 61 9.60 -6.56 -5.04
CA CYS A 61 10.89 -6.65 -5.69
C CYS A 61 10.93 -7.81 -6.69
N ASP A 62 11.36 -7.54 -7.92
CA ASP A 62 11.49 -8.57 -8.96
C ASP A 62 12.72 -9.49 -8.74
N GLN A 63 13.60 -9.11 -7.80
CA GLN A 63 14.89 -9.77 -7.56
C GLN A 63 14.87 -10.68 -6.33
N CYS A 64 14.36 -10.18 -5.21
CA CYS A 64 14.03 -11.02 -4.06
C CYS A 64 12.51 -11.03 -3.94
N VAL A 65 11.90 -12.16 -4.31
CA VAL A 65 10.44 -12.38 -4.40
C VAL A 65 9.68 -11.99 -3.12
N THR A 66 10.39 -11.83 -2.01
CA THR A 66 9.86 -11.50 -0.67
C THR A 66 9.97 -10.01 -0.30
N GLY A 67 10.71 -9.20 -1.06
CA GLY A 67 11.02 -7.82 -0.68
C GLY A 67 9.95 -6.82 -1.13
N ARG A 68 9.55 -5.91 -0.25
CA ARG A 68 8.74 -4.72 -0.60
C ARG A 68 9.66 -3.57 -1.01
N LEU A 69 9.18 -2.68 -1.88
CA LEU A 69 9.89 -1.45 -2.22
C LEU A 69 9.55 -0.33 -1.22
N ASP A 70 10.46 0.63 -1.10
CA ASP A 70 10.21 1.92 -0.47
C ASP A 70 9.81 2.98 -1.50
N GLU A 71 9.63 4.22 -1.05
CA GLU A 71 9.25 5.37 -1.86
C GLU A 71 10.26 5.74 -2.95
N THR A 72 11.50 5.24 -2.85
CA THR A 72 12.57 5.43 -3.85
C THR A 72 12.66 4.26 -4.83
N PHE A 73 11.70 3.33 -4.78
CA PHE A 73 11.72 2.06 -5.49
C PHE A 73 12.92 1.18 -5.11
N THR A 74 13.49 1.39 -3.93
CA THR A 74 14.55 0.54 -3.39
C THR A 74 13.94 -0.58 -2.58
N CYS A 75 14.37 -1.82 -2.82
CA CYS A 75 13.91 -2.94 -2.03
C CYS A 75 14.42 -2.85 -0.59
N LEU A 76 13.51 -2.88 0.38
CA LEU A 76 13.82 -2.86 1.81
C LEU A 76 14.61 -4.09 2.28
N SER A 77 14.56 -5.20 1.53
CA SER A 77 15.26 -6.44 1.89
C SER A 77 16.64 -6.58 1.24
N CYS A 78 16.77 -6.34 -0.06
CA CYS A 78 18.04 -6.52 -0.78
C CYS A 78 18.80 -5.21 -1.07
N GLY A 79 18.19 -4.06 -0.76
CA GLY A 79 18.76 -2.74 -0.99
C GLY A 79 18.96 -2.38 -2.47
N GLN A 80 18.42 -3.18 -3.39
CA GLN A 80 18.54 -2.92 -4.83
C GLN A 80 17.38 -2.06 -5.31
N PRO A 81 17.65 -1.07 -6.18
CA PRO A 81 16.58 -0.36 -6.88
C PRO A 81 15.87 -1.32 -7.84
N ASN A 82 14.54 -1.27 -7.88
CA ASN A 82 13.71 -2.14 -8.70
C ASN A 82 13.28 -1.48 -10.03
N GLY A 83 12.78 -2.29 -10.95
CA GLY A 83 12.30 -1.86 -12.26
C GLY A 83 13.42 -1.46 -13.23
N VAL A 84 13.01 -0.99 -14.41
CA VAL A 84 13.92 -0.65 -15.53
C VAL A 84 14.95 0.41 -15.15
N PHE A 85 14.56 1.40 -14.33
CA PHE A 85 15.49 2.40 -13.82
C PHE A 85 16.55 1.79 -12.90
N GLY A 86 16.14 0.93 -11.96
CA GLY A 86 17.06 0.22 -11.09
C GLY A 86 18.02 -0.70 -11.84
N GLN A 87 17.53 -1.37 -12.89
CA GLN A 87 18.38 -2.15 -13.79
C GLN A 87 19.44 -1.28 -14.47
N LEU A 88 19.06 -0.12 -15.02
CA LEU A 88 19.98 0.80 -15.68
C LEU A 88 21.08 1.31 -14.73
N VAL A 89 20.73 1.66 -13.49
CA VAL A 89 21.69 2.11 -12.48
C VAL A 89 22.70 1.02 -12.15
N ARG A 90 22.25 -0.23 -11.98
CA ARG A 90 23.13 -1.39 -11.72
C ARG A 90 24.10 -1.64 -12.89
N GLU A 91 23.59 -1.64 -14.11
CA GLU A 91 24.40 -1.79 -15.32
C GLU A 91 25.43 -0.67 -15.49
N ARG A 92 25.11 0.55 -15.03
CA ARG A 92 26.05 1.68 -15.03
C ARG A 92 27.13 1.49 -13.96
N LEU A 93 26.76 1.15 -12.73
CA LEU A 93 27.71 0.94 -11.62
C LEU A 93 28.66 -0.25 -11.88
N GLY A 94 28.18 -1.33 -12.50
CA GLY A 94 29.01 -2.48 -12.88
C GLY A 94 30.05 -2.18 -13.97
N ARG A 95 29.82 -1.15 -14.80
CA ARG A 95 30.78 -0.67 -15.80
C ARG A 95 31.85 0.25 -15.22
N HIS A 96 31.57 0.93 -14.09
CA HIS A 96 32.51 1.84 -13.43
C HIS A 96 33.33 1.19 -12.30
N ARG A 97 33.03 -0.05 -11.94
CA ARG A 97 33.80 -0.87 -10.98
C ARG A 97 34.89 -1.74 -11.65
N GLN A 98 35.03 -1.66 -12.97
CA GLN A 98 36.06 -2.33 -13.76
C GLN A 98 37.20 -1.37 -14.06
#